data_AF-A0A937IGX4-F1
#
_entry.id   AF-A0A937IGX4-F1
#
_cell.length_a   1.000
_cell.length_b   1.000
_cell.length_c   1.000
_cell.angle_alpha   90.00
_cell.angle_beta   90.00
_cell.angle_gamma   90.00
#
_symmetry.space_group_name_H-M   'P 1'
#
loop_
_entity.id
_entity.type
_entity.pdbx_description
1 polymer ?
#
loop_
_entity_poly.entity_id
_entity_poly.type
_entity_poly.pdbx_seq_one_letter_code
_entity_poly.pdbx_strand_id
1 'polypeptide(L)'
;MGQLIKIDFNNLDNKKDKNYRNKLVRIRDEIEDYLNLVSRNENDELAIALAAGRFAAMKLTQLTGEIETKKFVNECIITTLKR
;
A
#
# COMPACT_ATOMS: atom_id res chain seq x y z
N MET A 1 -10.31 -20.56 4.52
CA MET A 1 -11.39 -19.56 4.71
C MET A 1 -10.75 -18.25 5.13
N GLY A 2 -10.31 -17.45 4.14
CA GLY A 2 -9.74 -16.12 4.39
C GLY A 2 -10.87 -15.14 4.63
N GLN A 3 -10.87 -14.48 5.79
CA GLN A 3 -11.87 -13.48 6.14
C GLN A 3 -11.59 -12.23 5.30
N LEU A 4 -12.45 -11.96 4.30
CA LEU A 4 -12.44 -10.73 3.50
C LEU A 4 -12.66 -9.54 4.43
N ILE A 5 -11.59 -8.82 4.76
CA ILE A 5 -11.73 -7.49 5.36
C ILE A 5 -12.12 -6.54 4.23
N LYS A 6 -13.44 -6.36 4.02
CA LYS A 6 -13.96 -5.21 3.28
C LYS A 6 -13.63 -3.96 4.11
N ILE A 7 -12.58 -3.26 3.73
CA ILE A 7 -12.23 -1.96 4.32
C ILE A 7 -13.06 -0.92 3.57
N ASP A 8 -14.26 -0.62 4.07
CA ASP A 8 -15.05 0.52 3.61
C ASP A 8 -14.51 1.80 4.23
N PHE A 9 -13.79 2.61 3.44
CA PHE A 9 -13.16 3.86 3.89
C PHE A 9 -14.15 5.00 4.21
N ASN A 10 -15.43 4.82 3.88
CA ASN A 10 -16.46 5.86 3.94
C ASN A 10 -17.25 5.93 5.26
N ASN A 11 -17.05 5.01 6.21
CA ASN A 11 -17.91 4.93 7.40
C ASN A 11 -17.11 4.70 8.71
N LEU A 12 -16.26 5.66 9.07
CA LEU A 12 -15.29 5.54 10.17
C LEU A 12 -15.44 6.74 11.14
N ASP A 13 -16.48 6.68 11.97
CA ASP A 13 -16.84 7.69 12.98
C ASP A 13 -16.71 7.17 14.44
N ASN A 14 -15.80 6.21 14.70
CA ASN A 14 -15.54 5.73 16.06
C ASN A 14 -14.08 5.92 16.52
N LYS A 15 -13.88 6.23 17.81
CA LYS A 15 -12.57 6.53 18.44
C LYS A 15 -11.52 5.40 18.27
N LYS A 16 -11.96 4.15 18.05
CA LYS A 16 -11.08 3.01 17.69
C LYS A 16 -10.50 3.13 16.27
N ASP A 17 -11.21 3.75 15.35
CA ASP A 17 -10.79 3.96 13.96
C ASP A 17 -9.73 5.03 13.83
N LYS A 18 -9.72 6.04 14.71
CA LYS A 18 -8.64 7.05 14.73
C LYS A 18 -7.28 6.42 15.06
N ASN A 19 -7.25 5.50 16.02
CA ASN A 19 -6.02 4.78 16.37
C ASN A 19 -5.57 3.84 15.26
N TYR A 20 -6.53 3.18 14.58
CA TYR A 20 -6.21 2.31 13.44
C TYR A 20 -5.70 3.11 12.23
N ARG A 21 -6.34 4.25 11.90
CA ARG A 21 -5.87 5.18 10.88
C ARG A 21 -4.46 5.70 11.18
N ASN A 22 -4.21 6.15 12.42
CA ASN A 22 -2.87 6.61 12.82
C ASN A 22 -1.82 5.50 12.70
N LYS A 23 -2.19 4.24 13.02
CA LYS A 23 -1.31 3.09 12.85
C LYS A 23 -1.00 2.84 11.38
N LEU A 24 -1.99 2.93 10.49
CA LEU A 24 -1.79 2.76 9.05
C LEU A 24 -0.89 3.85 8.46
N VAL A 25 -1.14 5.11 8.83
CA VAL A 25 -0.30 6.26 8.43
C VAL A 25 1.13 6.05 8.87
N ARG A 26 1.33 5.68 10.14
CA ARG A 26 2.67 5.41 10.67
C ARG A 26 3.40 4.31 9.91
N ILE A 27 2.73 3.18 9.62
CA ILE A 27 3.32 2.07 8.87
C ILE A 27 3.71 2.52 7.46
N ARG A 28 2.85 3.30 6.79
CA ARG A 28 3.15 3.86 5.47
C ARG A 28 4.39 4.75 5.53
N ASP A 29 4.40 5.73 6.43
CA ASP A 29 5.47 6.72 6.53
C ASP A 29 6.82 6.04 6.86
N GLU A 30 6.83 5.06 7.78
CA GLU A 30 8.03 4.27 8.10
C GLU A 30 8.56 3.47 6.89
N ILE A 31 7.68 2.91 6.06
CA ILE A 31 8.07 2.18 4.84
C ILE A 31 8.58 3.15 3.76
N GLU A 32 7.91 4.29 3.58
CA GLU A 32 8.33 5.32 2.62
C GLU A 32 9.71 5.89 2.98
N ASP A 33 9.95 6.19 4.27
CA ASP A 33 11.25 6.65 4.76
C ASP A 33 12.36 5.61 4.52
N TYR A 34 12.07 4.33 4.78
CA TYR A 34 13.00 3.25 4.51
C TYR A 34 13.34 3.14 3.02
N LEU A 35 12.33 3.12 2.15
CA LEU A 35 12.53 3.03 0.70
C LEU A 35 13.31 4.23 0.17
N ASN A 36 13.01 5.45 0.65
CA ASN A 36 13.74 6.67 0.28
C ASN A 36 15.20 6.63 0.72
N LEU A 37 15.49 6.10 1.91
CA LEU A 37 16.86 5.94 2.41
C LEU A 37 17.65 4.97 1.54
N VAL A 38 17.07 3.81 1.21
CA VAL A 38 17.71 2.81 0.35
C VAL A 38 17.92 3.38 -1.06
N SER A 39 16.95 4.15 -1.59
CA SER A 39 17.09 4.81 -2.90
C SER A 39 18.25 5.79 -2.95
N ARG A 40 18.50 6.52 -1.86
CA ARG A 40 19.66 7.41 -1.76
C ARG A 40 20.99 6.66 -1.63
N ASN A 41 20.99 5.53 -0.93
CA ASN A 41 22.22 4.77 -0.68
C ASN A 41 22.68 3.99 -1.92
N GLU A 42 21.76 3.33 -2.62
CA GLU A 42 22.06 2.53 -3.82
C GLU A 42 22.07 3.39 -5.09
N ASN A 43 21.53 4.61 -5.03
CA ASN A 43 21.42 5.56 -6.13
C ASN A 43 20.67 5.00 -7.36
N ASP A 44 19.81 3.99 -7.14
CA ASP A 44 18.94 3.35 -8.13
C ASP A 44 17.51 3.28 -7.60
N GLU A 45 16.79 4.40 -7.75
CA GLU A 45 15.41 4.55 -7.31
C GLU A 45 14.44 3.63 -8.07
N LEU A 46 14.74 3.32 -9.34
CA LEU A 46 13.89 2.48 -10.18
C LEU A 46 13.90 1.02 -9.72
N ALA A 47 15.09 0.46 -9.44
CA ALA A 47 15.22 -0.90 -8.94
C ALA A 47 14.44 -1.11 -7.63
N ILE A 48 14.49 -0.11 -6.74
CA ILE A 48 13.81 -0.15 -5.44
C ILE A 48 12.30 -0.02 -5.59
N ALA A 49 11.83 0.90 -6.46
CA ALA A 49 10.41 1.03 -6.77
C ALA A 49 9.84 -0.28 -7.36
N LEU A 50 10.57 -0.94 -8.27
CA LEU A 50 10.18 -2.23 -8.83
C LEU A 50 10.15 -3.34 -7.78
N ALA A 51 11.15 -3.40 -6.90
CA ALA A 51 11.21 -4.39 -5.82
C ALA A 51 10.05 -4.21 -4.82
N ALA A 52 9.77 -2.97 -4.41
CA ALA A 52 8.65 -2.63 -3.54
C ALA A 52 7.30 -2.95 -4.19
N GLY A 53 7.13 -2.59 -5.47
CA GLY A 53 5.94 -2.92 -6.26
C GLY A 53 5.72 -4.42 -6.39
N ARG A 54 6.78 -5.19 -6.65
CA ARG A 54 6.72 -6.66 -6.70
C ARG A 54 6.29 -7.25 -5.37
N PHE A 55 6.87 -6.79 -4.26
CA PHE A 55 6.52 -7.26 -2.93
C PHE A 55 5.04 -6.98 -2.62
N ALA A 56 4.59 -5.74 -2.87
CA ALA A 56 3.20 -5.33 -2.65
C ALA A 56 2.23 -6.17 -3.48
N ALA A 57 2.47 -6.32 -4.79
CA ALA A 57 1.60 -7.10 -5.68
C ALA A 57 1.51 -8.57 -5.25
N MET A 58 2.62 -9.21 -4.89
CA MET A 58 2.63 -10.60 -4.41
C MET A 58 1.87 -10.75 -3.09
N LYS A 59 2.08 -9.85 -2.13
CA LYS A 59 1.42 -9.92 -0.81
C LYS A 59 -0.06 -9.60 -0.88
N LEU A 60 -0.45 -8.59 -1.65
CA LEU A 60 -1.85 -8.28 -1.88
C LEU A 60 -2.55 -9.45 -2.57
N THR A 61 -1.94 -10.04 -3.61
CA THR A 61 -2.54 -11.21 -4.29
C THR A 61 -2.76 -12.39 -3.33
N GLN A 62 -1.83 -12.61 -2.39
CA GLN A 62 -1.97 -13.64 -1.35
C GLN A 62 -3.08 -13.34 -0.32
N LEU A 63 -3.29 -12.07 0.02
CA LEU A 63 -4.21 -11.65 1.10
C LEU A 63 -5.63 -11.35 0.61
N THR A 64 -5.77 -10.66 -0.51
CA THR A 64 -7.06 -10.17 -1.05
C THR A 64 -7.51 -10.91 -2.31
N GLY A 65 -6.60 -11.64 -2.96
CA GLY A 65 -6.86 -12.35 -4.21
C GLY A 65 -6.52 -11.52 -5.46
N GLU A 66 -6.57 -12.19 -6.61
CA GLU A 66 -6.11 -11.65 -7.90
C GLU A 66 -6.93 -10.44 -8.37
N ILE A 67 -8.26 -10.54 -8.33
CA ILE A 67 -9.18 -9.54 -8.88
C ILE A 67 -9.05 -8.21 -8.13
N GLU A 68 -9.08 -8.26 -6.81
CA GLU A 68 -8.98 -7.08 -5.95
C GLU A 68 -7.58 -6.43 -6.06
N THR A 69 -6.53 -7.24 -6.17
CA THR A 69 -5.16 -6.72 -6.33
C THR A 69 -4.99 -5.99 -7.66
N LYS A 70 -5.49 -6.57 -8.77
CA LYS A 70 -5.45 -5.92 -10.09
C LYS A 70 -6.23 -4.60 -10.08
N LYS A 71 -7.40 -4.58 -9.44
CA LYS A 71 -8.21 -3.37 -9.30
C LYS A 71 -7.46 -2.29 -8.52
N PHE A 72 -6.87 -2.63 -7.37
CA PHE A 72 -6.10 -1.72 -6.56
C PHE A 72 -4.91 -1.12 -7.33
N VAL A 73 -4.11 -1.95 -8.01
CA VAL A 73 -2.96 -1.48 -8.79
C VAL A 73 -3.41 -0.56 -9.93
N ASN A 74 -4.53 -0.88 -10.61
CA ASN A 74 -5.10 0.00 -11.63
C ASN A 74 -5.54 1.35 -11.05
N GLU A 75 -6.17 1.36 -9.88
CA GLU A 75 -6.54 2.61 -9.20
C GLU A 75 -5.31 3.45 -8.83
N CYS A 76 -4.22 2.81 -8.38
CA CYS A 76 -2.94 3.49 -8.15
C CYS A 76 -2.42 4.16 -9.44
N ILE A 77 -2.39 3.42 -10.56
CA ILE A 77 -1.92 3.94 -11.86
C ILE A 77 -2.78 5.13 -12.31
N ILE A 78 -4.11 5.00 -12.23
CA ILE A 78 -5.04 6.08 -12.60
C ILE A 78 -4.81 7.32 -11.74
N THR A 79 -4.53 7.14 -10.45
CA THR A 79 -4.27 8.25 -9.51
C THR A 79 -2.99 9.00 -9.87
N THR A 80 -1.93 8.27 -10.26
CA THR A 80 -0.67 8.88 -10.71
C THR A 80 -0.81 9.58 -12.06
N LEU A 81 -1.55 9.01 -13.01
CA LEU A 81 -1.74 9.55 -14.36
C LEU A 81 -2.76 10.71 -14.44
N LYS A 82 -3.65 10.84 -13.46
CA LYS A 82 -4.59 11.98 -13.35
C LYS A 82 -3.93 13.25 -12.80
N ARG A 83 -2.64 13.19 -12.48
CA ARG A 83 -1.82 14.29 -12.01
C ARG A 83 -1.06 14.91 -13.16
#